data_AF-A0A382N2Y4-F1
#
_entry.id   AF-A0A382N2Y4-F1
#
_cell.length_a   1.000
_cell.length_b   1.000
_cell.length_c   1.000
_cell.angle_alpha   90.00
_cell.angle_beta   90.00
_cell.angle_gamma   90.00
#
_symmetry.space_group_name_H-M   'P 1'
#
loop_
_entity.id
_entity.type
_entity.pdbx_description
1 polymer ?
#
loop_
_entity_poly.entity_id
_entity_poly.type
_entity_poly.pdbx_seq_one_letter_code
_entity_poly.pdbx_strand_id
1 'polypeptide(L)'
;MKAEAQGILRKMHSRLENPVKYQIPLGDMLVPLNDLIEKQIKLEYSGIIHCINCGRKSSKSFNQGYCFPCFQRLAQCDACIISPEKCHFDQGTCREPAWAEQNCMQDHIVYLANSSGLKVGITRATQVPTRWIDQGATQALAIIRVRNRLQSGILEG
;
A
#
# COMPACT_ATOMS: atom_id res chain seq x y z
N MET A 1 -25.51 11.53 -17.18
CA MET A 1 -24.16 10.93 -17.38
C MET A 1 -24.25 9.46 -16.99
N LYS A 2 -23.83 8.55 -17.87
CA LYS A 2 -23.82 7.11 -17.58
C LYS A 2 -22.56 6.79 -16.77
N ALA A 3 -22.68 6.06 -15.67
CA ALA A 3 -21.51 5.64 -14.90
C ALA A 3 -20.71 4.62 -15.71
N GLU A 4 -19.42 4.87 -15.94
CA GLU A 4 -18.53 3.94 -16.64
C GLU A 4 -18.19 2.72 -15.79
N ALA A 5 -18.11 2.89 -14.46
CA ALA A 5 -17.91 1.81 -13.51
C ALA A 5 -18.48 2.16 -12.13
N GLN A 6 -18.84 1.13 -11.34
CA GLN A 6 -19.29 1.26 -9.96
C GLN A 6 -18.88 0.01 -9.18
N GLY A 7 -18.44 0.18 -7.93
CA GLY A 7 -18.16 -0.93 -7.03
C GLY A 7 -17.31 -0.53 -5.84
N ILE A 8 -16.86 -1.54 -5.08
CA ILE A 8 -15.93 -1.32 -3.97
C ILE A 8 -14.56 -0.97 -4.55
N LEU A 9 -14.06 0.21 -4.19
CA LEU A 9 -12.73 0.65 -4.58
C LEU A 9 -11.65 -0.20 -3.88
N ARG A 10 -10.67 -0.65 -4.67
CA ARG A 10 -9.46 -1.34 -4.17
C ARG A 10 -8.21 -0.56 -4.57
N LYS A 11 -7.06 -1.00 -4.03
CA LYS A 11 -5.75 -0.45 -4.38
C LYS A 11 -5.58 -0.49 -5.91
N MET A 12 -5.18 0.64 -6.48
CA MET A 12 -4.84 0.75 -7.90
C MET A 12 -3.75 -0.27 -8.26
N HIS A 13 -3.91 -0.92 -9.41
CA HIS A 13 -2.90 -1.79 -9.99
C HIS A 13 -1.97 -0.96 -10.88
N SER A 14 -0.67 -1.17 -10.72
CA SER A 14 0.36 -0.54 -11.53
C SER A 14 1.22 -1.61 -12.20
N ARG A 15 1.48 -1.45 -13.50
CA ARG A 15 2.37 -2.32 -14.27
C ARG A 15 3.46 -1.47 -14.92
N LEU A 16 4.71 -1.86 -14.68
CA LEU A 16 5.87 -1.17 -15.24
C LEU A 16 5.89 -1.36 -16.75
N GLU A 17 5.60 -0.27 -17.47
CA GLU A 17 5.65 -0.12 -18.92
C GLU A 17 6.11 1.31 -19.22
N ASN A 18 6.22 1.67 -20.50
CA ASN A 18 6.56 3.03 -20.93
C ASN A 18 5.44 3.60 -21.83
N PRO A 19 4.53 4.45 -21.31
CA PRO A 19 4.38 4.86 -19.91
C PRO A 19 3.82 3.74 -19.01
N VAL A 20 3.94 3.89 -17.69
CA VAL A 20 3.37 2.94 -16.71
C VAL A 20 1.86 2.81 -16.93
N LYS A 21 1.36 1.57 -16.90
CA LYS A 21 -0.08 1.30 -16.99
C LYS A 21 -0.72 1.23 -15.61
N TYR A 22 -1.81 1.95 -15.46
CA TYR A 22 -2.61 2.06 -14.24
C TYR A 22 -4.03 1.57 -14.50
N GLN A 23 -4.52 0.73 -13.59
CA GLN A 23 -5.90 0.24 -13.61
C GLN A 23 -6.49 0.39 -12.22
N ILE A 24 -7.71 0.90 -12.15
CA ILE A 24 -8.45 1.03 -10.88
C ILE A 24 -9.52 -0.07 -10.80
N PRO A 25 -9.43 -0.98 -9.81
CA PRO A 25 -10.48 -1.95 -9.58
C PRO A 25 -11.68 -1.29 -8.88
N LEU A 26 -12.85 -1.43 -9.50
CA LEU A 26 -14.14 -0.97 -9.00
C LEU A 26 -15.15 -2.12 -9.11
N GLY A 27 -15.33 -2.85 -8.01
CA GLY A 27 -16.10 -4.11 -8.05
C GLY A 27 -15.41 -5.13 -8.95
N ASP A 28 -16.15 -5.66 -9.93
CA ASP A 28 -15.64 -6.65 -10.89
C ASP A 28 -15.01 -6.00 -12.14
N MET A 29 -14.97 -4.67 -12.21
CA MET A 29 -14.38 -3.95 -13.34
C MET A 29 -12.97 -3.46 -13.03
N LEU A 30 -12.09 -3.53 -14.04
CA LEU A 30 -10.78 -2.90 -14.05
C LEU A 30 -10.79 -1.75 -15.05
N VAL A 31 -10.88 -0.52 -14.55
CA VAL A 31 -10.93 0.67 -15.42
C VAL A 31 -9.51 1.10 -15.78
N PRO A 32 -9.14 1.19 -17.07
CA PRO A 32 -7.82 1.67 -17.49
C PRO A 32 -7.73 3.19 -17.29
N LEU A 33 -6.95 3.63 -16.30
CA LEU A 33 -6.86 5.05 -15.94
C LEU A 33 -6.08 5.88 -16.96
N ASN A 34 -5.11 5.27 -17.64
CA ASN A 34 -4.33 5.96 -18.67
C ASN A 34 -5.22 6.55 -19.78
N ASP A 35 -6.29 5.84 -20.15
CA ASP A 35 -7.22 6.26 -21.21
C ASP A 35 -8.11 7.43 -20.78
N LEU A 36 -8.10 7.78 -19.48
CA LEU A 36 -8.87 8.87 -18.89
C LEU A 36 -8.05 10.13 -18.64
N ILE A 37 -6.74 10.12 -18.95
CA ILE A 37 -5.90 11.30 -18.88
C ILE A 37 -6.49 12.40 -19.80
N GLU A 38 -6.45 13.65 -19.35
CA GLU A 38 -7.03 14.83 -20.02
C GLU A 38 -8.57 14.82 -20.17
N LYS A 39 -9.27 13.79 -19.66
CA LYS A 39 -10.74 13.76 -19.64
C LYS A 39 -11.28 14.32 -18.32
N GLN A 40 -12.50 14.87 -18.37
CA GLN A 40 -13.24 15.23 -17.16
C GLN A 40 -13.83 13.97 -16.52
N ILE A 41 -13.42 13.68 -15.29
CA ILE A 41 -13.89 12.52 -14.52
C ILE A 41 -14.75 13.02 -13.35
N LYS A 42 -15.89 12.38 -13.12
CA LYS A 42 -16.69 12.56 -11.90
C LYS A 42 -16.62 11.30 -11.05
N LEU A 43 -16.19 11.45 -9.80
CA LEU A 43 -16.25 10.40 -8.79
C LEU A 43 -17.43 10.66 -7.85
N GLU A 44 -18.23 9.62 -7.59
CA GLU A 44 -19.38 9.72 -6.69
C GLU A 44 -19.24 8.67 -5.58
N TYR A 45 -19.24 9.13 -4.33
CA TYR A 45 -19.19 8.25 -3.18
C TYR A 45 -20.59 7.75 -2.84
N SER A 46 -20.79 6.43 -2.90
CA SER A 46 -22.08 5.78 -2.67
C SER A 46 -22.57 5.80 -1.22
N GLY A 47 -21.76 6.31 -0.27
CA GLY A 47 -22.08 6.26 1.15
C GLY A 47 -21.79 4.92 1.83
N ILE A 48 -21.18 3.97 1.11
CA ILE A 48 -20.93 2.61 1.59
C ILE A 48 -19.44 2.33 1.65
N ILE A 49 -18.96 1.90 2.81
CA ILE A 49 -17.58 1.43 3.02
C ILE A 49 -17.62 -0.06 3.37
N HIS A 50 -16.79 -0.85 2.71
CA HIS A 50 -16.59 -2.26 3.03
C HIS A 50 -15.16 -2.50 3.51
N CYS A 51 -15.02 -3.24 4.60
CA CYS A 51 -13.72 -3.68 5.09
C CYS A 51 -12.99 -4.49 4.00
N ILE A 52 -11.74 -4.15 3.70
CA ILE A 52 -10.96 -4.84 2.67
C ILE A 52 -10.60 -6.27 3.07
N ASN A 53 -10.53 -6.57 4.37
CA ASN A 53 -10.23 -7.90 4.88
C ASN A 53 -11.47 -8.80 4.98
N CYS A 54 -12.54 -8.33 5.64
CA CYS A 54 -13.70 -9.19 5.95
C CYS A 54 -14.96 -8.85 5.15
N GLY A 55 -14.94 -7.84 4.29
CA GLY A 55 -16.09 -7.46 3.46
C GLY A 55 -17.26 -6.80 4.21
N ARG A 56 -17.23 -6.74 5.54
CA ARG A 56 -18.30 -6.13 6.35
C ARG A 56 -18.48 -4.65 6.01
N LYS A 57 -19.73 -4.21 5.89
CA LYS A 57 -20.11 -2.79 5.82
C LYS A 57 -19.71 -2.05 7.11
N SER A 58 -19.05 -0.91 6.97
CA SER A 58 -18.61 -0.06 8.07
C SER A 58 -19.05 1.38 7.84
N SER A 59 -19.29 2.13 8.91
CA SER A 59 -19.56 3.58 8.85
C SER A 59 -18.27 4.40 8.68
N LYS A 60 -17.12 3.83 9.08
CA LYS A 60 -15.80 4.46 9.00
C LYS A 60 -14.76 3.48 8.49
N SER A 61 -13.72 4.00 7.84
CA SER A 61 -12.56 3.24 7.41
C SER A 61 -11.37 3.53 8.33
N PHE A 62 -10.67 2.49 8.76
CA PHE A 62 -9.46 2.56 9.58
C PHE A 62 -8.28 2.02 8.77
N ASN A 63 -7.09 2.59 8.97
CA ASN A 63 -5.85 2.19 8.30
C ASN A 63 -6.01 1.86 6.80
N GLN A 64 -6.62 2.79 6.05
CA GLN A 64 -6.82 2.69 4.59
C GLN A 64 -7.71 1.53 4.12
N GLY A 65 -8.68 1.07 4.92
CA GLY A 65 -9.71 0.17 4.38
C GLY A 65 -10.32 -0.85 5.34
N TYR A 66 -9.98 -0.83 6.63
CA TYR A 66 -10.43 -1.82 7.60
C TYR A 66 -11.62 -1.33 8.42
N CYS A 67 -12.47 -2.25 8.86
CA CYS A 67 -13.41 -1.98 9.95
C CYS A 67 -12.69 -2.02 11.30
N PHE A 68 -13.28 -1.41 12.33
CA PHE A 68 -12.67 -1.31 13.66
C PHE A 68 -12.20 -2.67 14.25
N PRO A 69 -12.99 -3.77 14.21
CA PRO A 69 -12.53 -5.06 14.70
C PRO A 69 -11.31 -5.63 13.96
N CYS A 70 -11.24 -5.45 12.63
CA CYS A 70 -10.08 -5.87 11.85
C CYS A 70 -8.86 -5.00 12.16
N PHE A 71 -9.06 -3.69 12.31
CA PHE A 71 -8.00 -2.76 12.70
C PHE A 71 -7.35 -3.11 14.05
N GLN A 72 -8.15 -3.55 15.03
CA GLN A 72 -7.64 -3.96 16.33
C GLN A 72 -6.93 -5.31 16.33
N ARG A 73 -7.31 -6.23 15.43
CA ARG A 73 -6.84 -7.62 15.47
C ARG A 73 -5.69 -7.93 14.51
N LEU A 74 -5.64 -7.28 13.34
CA LEU A 74 -4.72 -7.69 12.27
C LEU A 74 -3.36 -7.01 12.44
N ALA A 75 -2.28 -7.77 12.22
CA ALA A 75 -0.91 -7.28 12.31
C ALA A 75 -0.58 -6.26 11.20
N GLN A 76 -1.22 -6.37 10.03
CA GLN A 76 -1.13 -5.36 8.96
C GLN A 76 -1.72 -3.99 9.35
N CYS A 77 -2.37 -3.89 10.51
CA CYS A 77 -2.84 -2.64 11.11
C CYS A 77 -1.98 -2.17 12.30
N ASP A 78 -0.87 -2.84 12.59
CA ASP A 78 0.02 -2.47 13.69
C ASP A 78 0.77 -1.17 13.39
N ALA A 79 1.17 -0.48 14.46
CA ALA A 79 1.96 0.74 14.36
C ALA A 79 3.26 0.53 13.56
N CYS A 80 3.86 -0.67 13.64
CA CYS A 80 5.08 -0.99 12.92
C CYS A 80 4.94 -1.01 11.39
N ILE A 81 3.70 -1.05 10.87
CA ILE A 81 3.44 -0.96 9.44
C ILE A 81 3.70 0.46 8.92
N ILE A 82 3.39 1.46 9.76
CA ILE A 82 3.57 2.89 9.47
C ILE A 82 4.95 3.36 9.93
N SER A 83 5.40 2.88 11.09
CA SER A 83 6.67 3.20 11.75
C SER A 83 7.55 1.94 11.84
N PRO A 84 8.32 1.60 10.81
CA PRO A 84 9.07 0.35 10.72
C PRO A 84 10.06 0.14 11.87
N GLU A 85 10.60 1.22 12.43
CA GLU A 85 11.49 1.27 13.60
C GLU A 85 10.82 0.80 14.89
N LYS A 86 9.48 0.74 14.92
CA LYS A 86 8.67 0.22 16.05
C LYS A 86 8.28 -1.24 15.87
N CYS A 87 8.94 -1.97 14.98
CA CYS A 87 8.68 -3.40 14.84
C CYS A 87 8.98 -4.12 16.17
N HIS A 88 7.98 -4.84 16.66
CA HIS A 88 7.97 -5.45 18.00
C HIS A 88 7.88 -6.98 17.92
N PHE A 89 8.22 -7.56 16.76
CA PHE A 89 8.19 -9.00 16.56
C PHE A 89 9.08 -9.76 17.55
N ASP A 90 10.32 -9.29 17.74
CA ASP A 90 11.27 -9.90 18.68
C ASP A 90 10.82 -9.79 20.14
N GLN A 91 9.85 -8.91 20.44
CA GLN A 91 9.24 -8.78 21.77
C GLN A 91 8.12 -9.81 21.99
N GLY A 92 7.76 -10.61 20.97
CA GLY A 92 6.70 -11.61 21.05
C GLY A 92 5.28 -11.06 21.14
N THR A 93 5.09 -9.76 20.92
CA THR A 93 3.79 -9.07 21.09
C THR A 93 3.05 -8.81 19.77
N CYS A 94 3.56 -9.32 18.64
CA CYS A 94 2.87 -9.21 17.36
C CYS A 94 1.54 -9.94 17.38
N ARG A 95 0.49 -9.29 16.84
CA ARG A 95 -0.88 -9.85 16.83
C ARG A 95 -0.98 -11.14 16.02
N GLU A 96 -0.16 -11.27 14.97
CA GLU A 96 -0.12 -12.42 14.07
C GLU A 96 1.34 -12.79 13.75
N PRO A 97 2.03 -13.56 14.61
CA PRO A 97 3.46 -13.87 14.44
C PRO A 97 3.79 -14.52 13.09
N ALA A 98 3.02 -15.52 12.65
CA ALA A 98 3.22 -16.17 11.35
C ALA A 98 3.08 -15.20 10.16
N TRP A 99 2.20 -14.19 10.28
CA TRP A 99 2.10 -13.14 9.28
C TRP A 99 3.36 -12.25 9.30
N ALA A 100 3.85 -11.89 10.48
CA ALA A 100 5.02 -11.06 10.64
C ALA A 100 6.32 -11.75 10.20
N GLU A 101 6.44 -13.07 10.30
CA GLU A 101 7.55 -13.81 9.69
C GLU A 101 7.60 -13.54 8.18
N GLN A 102 6.45 -13.62 7.52
CA GLN A 102 6.31 -13.44 6.07
C GLN A 102 6.29 -11.96 5.63
N ASN A 103 6.15 -11.00 6.54
CA ASN A 103 5.92 -9.58 6.21
C ASN A 103 6.95 -8.62 6.83
N CYS A 104 7.40 -8.90 8.04
CA CYS A 104 8.40 -8.13 8.78
C CYS A 104 9.78 -8.80 8.69
N MET A 105 9.86 -10.12 8.81
CA MET A 105 11.12 -10.89 8.80
C MET A 105 11.48 -11.41 7.41
N GLN A 106 11.49 -10.48 6.46
CA GLN A 106 11.97 -10.73 5.11
C GLN A 106 12.86 -9.57 4.66
N ASP A 107 13.46 -9.73 3.49
CA ASP A 107 14.30 -8.68 2.94
C ASP A 107 13.52 -7.40 2.61
N HIS A 108 14.04 -6.30 3.13
CA HIS A 108 13.60 -4.95 2.85
C HIS A 108 14.72 -4.16 2.18
N ILE A 109 14.34 -3.19 1.36
CA ILE A 109 15.22 -2.28 0.64
C ILE A 109 14.97 -0.89 1.17
N VAL A 110 16.01 -0.22 1.65
CA VAL A 110 16.03 1.22 1.85
C VAL A 110 16.55 1.85 0.56
N TYR A 111 15.84 2.84 0.05
CA TYR A 111 16.10 3.44 -1.26
C TYR A 111 15.94 4.96 -1.22
N LEU A 112 16.59 5.64 -2.17
CA LEU A 112 16.25 7.01 -2.55
C LEU A 112 15.19 6.99 -3.63
N ALA A 113 14.18 7.84 -3.54
CA ALA A 113 13.25 8.12 -4.62
C ALA A 113 13.22 9.62 -4.90
N ASN A 114 13.25 9.96 -6.18
CA ASN A 114 13.08 11.31 -6.67
C ASN A 114 11.66 11.42 -7.25
N SER A 115 10.78 12.16 -6.58
CA SER A 115 9.43 12.47 -7.07
C SER A 115 9.25 13.99 -7.22
N SER A 116 8.56 14.64 -6.29
CA SER A 116 8.54 16.11 -6.14
C SER A 116 9.77 16.64 -5.39
N GLY A 117 10.58 15.73 -4.87
CA GLY A 117 11.83 15.97 -4.14
C GLY A 117 12.48 14.63 -3.82
N LEU A 118 13.71 14.70 -3.29
CA LEU A 118 14.44 13.51 -2.83
C LEU A 118 13.88 13.03 -1.50
N LYS A 119 13.53 11.74 -1.42
CA LYS A 119 13.08 11.08 -0.19
C LYS A 119 13.83 9.77 0.02
N VAL A 120 14.06 9.44 1.28
CA VAL A 120 14.41 8.08 1.68
C VAL A 120 13.10 7.31 1.86
N GLY A 121 13.09 6.03 1.50
CA GLY A 121 11.93 5.19 1.74
C GLY A 121 12.32 3.73 1.90
N ILE A 122 11.38 2.96 2.44
CA ILE A 122 11.54 1.53 2.63
C ILE A 122 10.49 0.73 1.85
N THR A 123 10.87 -0.45 1.38
CA THR A 123 9.93 -1.40 0.79
C THR A 123 10.43 -2.83 0.94
N ARG A 124 9.54 -3.81 0.79
CA ARG A 124 9.98 -5.21 0.66
C ARG A 124 10.70 -5.39 -0.67
N ALA A 125 11.71 -6.25 -0.71
CA ALA A 125 12.44 -6.53 -1.95
C ALA A 125 11.49 -6.98 -3.09
N THR A 126 10.45 -7.75 -2.76
CA THR A 126 9.40 -8.22 -3.69
C THR A 126 8.48 -7.13 -4.24
N GLN A 127 8.55 -5.91 -3.70
CA GLN A 127 7.74 -4.76 -4.13
C GLN A 127 8.54 -3.75 -4.95
N VAL A 128 9.83 -4.00 -5.21
CA VAL A 128 10.61 -3.22 -6.17
C VAL A 128 10.29 -3.74 -7.58
N PRO A 129 9.94 -2.88 -8.56
CA PRO A 129 9.84 -1.41 -8.51
C PRO A 129 8.43 -0.88 -8.25
N THR A 130 7.41 -1.73 -8.08
CA THR A 130 6.00 -1.34 -7.86
C THR A 130 5.85 -0.24 -6.80
N ARG A 131 6.56 -0.32 -5.68
CA ARG A 131 6.47 0.68 -4.61
C ARG A 131 7.00 2.06 -5.02
N TRP A 132 7.97 2.12 -5.92
CA TRP A 132 8.50 3.38 -6.46
C TRP A 132 7.49 4.02 -7.41
N ILE A 133 6.84 3.19 -8.24
CA ILE A 133 5.76 3.60 -9.15
C ILE A 133 4.57 4.15 -8.35
N ASP A 134 4.11 3.42 -7.34
CA ASP A 134 3.00 3.83 -6.45
C ASP A 134 3.27 5.16 -5.72
N GLN A 135 4.52 5.60 -5.70
CA GLN A 135 4.99 6.84 -5.07
C GLN A 135 5.26 7.99 -6.04
N GLY A 136 4.99 7.78 -7.33
CA GLY A 136 5.26 8.75 -8.38
C GLY A 136 6.74 9.09 -8.52
N ALA A 137 7.64 8.13 -8.23
CA ALA A 137 9.07 8.35 -8.39
C ALA A 137 9.43 8.35 -9.89
N THR A 138 10.08 9.42 -10.35
CA THR A 138 10.67 9.49 -11.70
C THR A 138 11.99 8.73 -11.76
N GLN A 139 12.71 8.69 -10.63
CA GLN A 139 13.95 7.93 -10.45
C GLN A 139 13.94 7.31 -9.05
N ALA A 140 14.59 6.15 -8.92
CA ALA A 140 14.83 5.55 -7.62
C ALA A 140 16.15 4.77 -7.64
N LEU A 141 16.81 4.72 -6.48
CA LEU A 141 18.07 4.02 -6.27
C LEU A 141 17.98 3.20 -5.00
N ALA A 142 18.08 1.88 -5.11
CA ALA A 142 18.26 1.00 -3.96
C ALA A 142 19.62 1.29 -3.31
N ILE A 143 19.63 1.62 -2.01
CA ILE A 143 20.86 1.93 -1.27
C ILE A 143 21.34 0.68 -0.53
N ILE A 144 20.46 0.06 0.25
CA ILE A 144 20.82 -1.05 1.13
C ILE A 144 19.68 -2.06 1.24
N ARG A 145 20.06 -3.35 1.27
CA ARG A 145 19.18 -4.47 1.57
C ARG A 145 19.43 -4.93 3.00
N VAL A 146 18.36 -5.07 3.77
CA VAL A 146 18.38 -5.54 5.16
C VAL A 146 17.42 -6.71 5.33
N ARG A 147 17.62 -7.51 6.38
CA ARG A 147 16.93 -8.79 6.55
C ARG A 147 15.57 -8.69 7.23
N ASN A 148 15.25 -7.53 7.81
CA ASN A 148 13.95 -7.32 8.43
C ASN A 148 13.51 -5.85 8.44
N ARG A 149 12.23 -5.65 8.74
CA ARG A 149 11.56 -4.35 8.84
C ARG A 149 12.19 -3.43 9.87
N LEU A 150 12.56 -3.94 11.04
CA LEU A 150 13.15 -3.14 12.12
C LEU A 150 14.43 -2.45 11.66
N GLN A 151 15.34 -3.22 11.08
CA GLN A 151 16.59 -2.71 10.50
C GLN A 151 16.34 -1.65 9.44
N SER A 152 15.32 -1.85 8.58
CA SER A 152 14.99 -0.85 7.56
C SER A 152 14.49 0.46 8.16
N GLY A 153 13.72 0.40 9.26
CA GLY A 153 13.25 1.59 9.95
C GLY A 153 14.36 2.35 10.67
N ILE A 154 15.27 1.63 11.34
CA ILE A 154 16.42 2.24 12.02
C ILE A 154 17.35 2.96 11.02
N LEU A 155 17.45 2.48 9.79
CA LEU A 155 18.29 3.10 8.76
C LEU A 155 17.60 4.24 7.99
N GLU A 156 16.28 4.27 7.95
CA GLU A 156 15.52 5.31 7.25
C GLU A 156 15.29 6.55 8.12
N GLY A 157 15.03 6.36 9.42
CA GLY A 157 14.83 7.43 10.40
C GLY A 157 16.11 8.08 10.89
#